data_AF-A0A3D5FLN6-F1
#
_entry.id   AF-A0A3D5FLN6-F1
#
_cell.length_a   1.000
_cell.length_b   1.000
_cell.length_c   1.000
_cell.angle_alpha   90.00
_cell.angle_beta   90.00
_cell.angle_gamma   90.00
#
_symmetry.space_group_name_H-M   'P 1'
#
loop_
_entity.id
_entity.type
_entity.pdbx_description
1 polymer ?
#
loop_
_entity_poly.entity_id
_entity_poly.type
_entity_poly.pdbx_seq_one_letter_code
_entity_poly.pdbx_strand_id
1 'polypeptide(L)'
;NKPYCIMEQQVFNYLIETDDKRIFYGLDSSYLMPQTLAQLSGVRFDVAILDATFGPRDIDPILSGHNNWVMLDETLAELRSAGCVDEDTVIVADHLSSASVGSHDEMETEQARKGITVAYDGLVLPL
;
A
#
# COMPACT_ATOMS: atom_id res chain seq x y z
N ASN A 1 -21.80 23.95 -11.82
CA ASN A 1 -21.27 22.68 -11.28
C ASN A 1 -20.75 21.84 -12.41
N LYS A 2 -19.44 21.88 -12.69
CA LYS A 2 -18.83 20.80 -13.46
C LYS A 2 -18.90 19.56 -12.56
N PRO A 3 -19.41 18.41 -13.04
CA PRO A 3 -19.17 17.16 -12.33
C PRO A 3 -17.66 17.02 -12.22
N TYR A 4 -17.14 16.79 -11.01
CA TYR A 4 -15.74 16.45 -10.83
C TYR A 4 -15.50 15.16 -11.62
N CYS A 5 -14.85 15.27 -12.79
CA CYS A 5 -14.39 14.11 -13.52
C CYS A 5 -13.30 13.46 -12.68
N ILE A 6 -13.52 12.20 -12.33
CA ILE A 6 -12.74 11.43 -11.35
C ILE A 6 -11.28 11.15 -11.80
N MET A 7 -10.87 11.54 -13.02
CA MET A 7 -9.60 11.11 -13.60
C MET A 7 -8.80 12.20 -14.35
N GLU A 8 -8.86 13.46 -13.92
CA GLU A 8 -7.95 14.48 -14.47
C GLU A 8 -6.57 14.47 -13.79
N GLN A 9 -6.46 13.91 -12.59
CA GLN A 9 -5.23 13.86 -11.81
C GLN A 9 -4.59 12.48 -11.89
N GLN A 10 -3.28 12.46 -12.16
CA GLN A 10 -2.49 11.24 -12.22
C GLN A 10 -1.95 10.91 -10.83
N VAL A 11 -1.97 9.63 -10.47
CA VAL A 11 -1.25 9.09 -9.32
C VAL A 11 0.10 8.53 -9.75
N PHE A 12 1.08 8.58 -8.86
CA PHE A 12 2.42 8.04 -9.08
C PHE A 12 2.81 7.14 -7.91
N ASN A 13 3.43 6.00 -8.23
CA ASN A 13 4.18 5.24 -7.25
C ASN A 13 5.64 5.68 -7.29
N TYR A 14 6.28 5.77 -6.12
CA TYR A 14 7.67 6.19 -6.01
C TYR A 14 8.51 5.06 -5.43
N LEU A 15 9.64 4.79 -6.08
CA LEU A 15 10.75 4.06 -5.47
C LEU A 15 11.79 5.10 -5.06
N ILE A 16 11.95 5.30 -3.76
CA ILE A 16 12.89 6.26 -3.17
C ILE A 16 14.11 5.48 -2.70
N GLU A 17 15.29 5.87 -3.18
CA GLU A 17 16.55 5.25 -2.80
C GLU A 17 17.39 6.25 -1.98
N THR A 18 17.90 5.77 -0.85
CA THR A 18 18.95 6.41 -0.07
C THR A 18 20.25 5.63 -0.23
N ASP A 19 21.31 5.97 0.51
CA ASP A 19 22.61 5.29 0.38
C ASP A 19 22.52 3.78 0.68
N ASP A 20 21.64 3.36 1.59
CA ASP A 20 21.52 1.96 2.03
C ASP A 20 20.08 1.43 2.14
N LYS A 21 19.06 2.27 1.85
CA LYS A 21 17.64 1.87 1.91
C LYS A 21 16.86 2.15 0.63
N ARG A 22 15.88 1.29 0.38
CA ARG A 22 14.85 1.45 -0.65
C ARG A 22 13.46 1.49 -0.04
N ILE A 23 12.72 2.54 -0.36
CA ILE A 23 11.35 2.75 0.09
C ILE A 23 10.43 2.74 -1.12
N PHE A 24 9.46 1.84 -1.13
CA PHE A 24 8.37 1.88 -2.08
C PHE A 24 7.19 2.62 -1.47
N TYR A 25 6.76 3.70 -2.12
CA TYR A 25 5.61 4.52 -1.74
C TYR A 25 4.51 4.36 -2.79
N GLY A 26 3.56 3.47 -2.51
CA GLY A 26 2.49 3.02 -3.40
C GLY A 26 1.10 3.32 -2.85
N LEU A 27 0.84 4.59 -2.52
CA LEU A 27 -0.47 5.08 -2.07
C LEU A 27 -1.32 5.54 -3.25
N ASP A 28 -2.62 5.76 -2.99
CA ASP A 28 -3.60 6.21 -3.98
C ASP A 28 -3.68 5.28 -5.21
N SER A 29 -3.30 4.01 -5.03
CA SER A 29 -3.25 3.02 -6.08
C SER A 29 -4.10 1.80 -5.74
N SER A 30 -4.86 1.34 -6.74
CA SER A 30 -5.36 -0.03 -6.82
C SER A 30 -4.18 -0.99 -7.08
N TYR A 31 -4.44 -2.17 -7.63
CA TYR A 31 -3.38 -3.11 -8.04
C TYR A 31 -2.32 -2.43 -8.93
N LEU A 32 -1.06 -2.85 -8.74
CA LEU A 32 0.03 -2.40 -9.57
C LEU A 32 -0.21 -2.85 -11.01
N MET A 33 0.05 -1.94 -11.95
CA MET A 33 0.00 -2.31 -13.36
C MET A 33 1.12 -3.34 -13.67
N PRO A 34 0.90 -4.28 -14.60
CA PRO A 34 1.90 -5.28 -14.96
C PRO A 34 3.26 -4.68 -15.35
N GLN A 35 3.26 -3.54 -16.06
CA GLN A 35 4.52 -2.84 -16.39
C GLN A 35 5.24 -2.28 -15.15
N THR A 36 4.51 -1.82 -14.14
CA THR A 36 5.10 -1.32 -12.88
C THR A 36 5.72 -2.49 -12.12
N LEU A 37 5.00 -3.61 -11.99
CA LEU A 37 5.52 -4.80 -11.33
C LEU A 37 6.76 -5.36 -12.05
N ALA A 38 6.77 -5.35 -13.38
CA ALA A 38 7.92 -5.76 -14.18
C ALA A 38 9.15 -4.86 -13.96
N GLN A 39 8.95 -3.56 -13.74
CA GLN A 39 10.04 -2.62 -13.43
C GLN A 39 10.59 -2.80 -12.02
N LEU A 40 9.74 -3.17 -11.07
CA LEU A 40 10.13 -3.39 -9.67
C LEU A 40 10.74 -4.77 -9.42
N SER A 41 10.46 -5.75 -10.28
CA SER A 41 10.88 -7.14 -10.10
C SER A 41 12.39 -7.29 -9.81
N GLY A 42 12.70 -7.98 -8.71
CA GLY A 42 14.05 -8.18 -8.19
C GLY A 42 14.61 -7.01 -7.37
N VAL A 43 13.91 -5.89 -7.26
CA VAL A 43 14.29 -4.76 -6.41
C VAL A 43 13.69 -4.96 -5.03
N ARG A 44 14.50 -5.48 -4.10
CA ARG A 44 14.09 -5.66 -2.71
C ARG A 44 13.91 -4.32 -1.99
N PHE A 45 12.79 -4.16 -1.29
CA PHE A 45 12.44 -2.98 -0.51
C PHE A 45 12.81 -3.16 0.96
N ASP A 46 13.34 -2.11 1.58
CA ASP A 46 13.45 -2.02 3.04
C ASP A 46 12.11 -1.64 3.67
N VAL A 47 11.37 -0.74 3.01
CA VAL A 47 10.06 -0.29 3.47
C VAL A 47 9.09 -0.27 2.28
N ALA A 48 7.89 -0.82 2.46
CA ALA A 48 6.79 -0.75 1.50
C ALA A 48 5.57 -0.08 2.16
N ILE A 49 5.25 1.13 1.73
CA ILE A 49 4.09 1.91 2.16
C ILE A 49 3.01 1.76 1.09
N LEU A 50 1.89 1.12 1.43
CA LEU A 50 0.89 0.66 0.48
C LEU A 50 -0.52 1.16 0.84
N ASP A 51 -1.30 1.43 -0.21
CA ASP A 51 -2.68 1.86 -0.07
C ASP A 51 -3.53 0.80 0.66
N ALA A 52 -4.38 1.30 1.56
CA ALA A 52 -5.27 0.52 2.40
C ALA A 52 -6.62 1.23 2.61
N THR A 53 -6.99 2.12 1.69
CA THR A 53 -8.05 3.12 1.86
C THR A 53 -9.35 2.56 2.40
N PHE A 54 -9.78 1.40 1.90
CA PHE A 54 -11.07 0.83 2.23
C PHE A 54 -11.03 -0.16 3.40
N GLY A 55 -9.86 -0.43 3.96
CA GLY A 55 -9.68 -1.36 5.08
C GLY A 55 -10.47 -2.66 4.91
N PRO A 56 -11.37 -3.05 5.84
CA PRO A 56 -12.10 -4.32 5.75
C PRO A 56 -13.31 -4.28 4.81
N ARG A 57 -13.59 -3.14 4.18
CA ARG A 57 -14.79 -2.96 3.35
C ARG A 57 -14.63 -3.69 2.00
N ASP A 58 -15.67 -4.43 1.62
CA ASP A 58 -15.79 -4.98 0.27
C ASP A 58 -16.01 -3.86 -0.76
N ILE A 59 -15.24 -3.91 -1.84
CA ILE A 59 -15.26 -2.94 -2.94
C ILE A 59 -15.14 -3.65 -4.29
N ASP A 60 -15.49 -2.95 -5.36
CA ASP A 60 -15.15 -3.37 -6.72
C ASP A 60 -13.74 -2.84 -7.08
N PRO A 61 -12.74 -3.71 -7.26
CA PRO A 61 -11.36 -3.30 -7.55
C PRO A 61 -11.20 -2.45 -8.82
N ILE A 62 -12.10 -2.61 -9.79
CA ILE A 62 -12.06 -1.89 -11.07
C ILE A 62 -12.52 -0.44 -10.90
N LEU A 63 -13.43 -0.21 -9.96
CA LEU A 63 -14.09 1.09 -9.78
C LEU A 63 -13.54 1.88 -8.58
N SER A 64 -12.81 1.24 -7.67
CA SER A 64 -12.36 1.86 -6.42
C SER A 64 -11.22 2.86 -6.62
N GLY A 65 -10.26 2.54 -7.49
CA GLY A 65 -8.99 3.26 -7.59
C GLY A 65 -8.05 3.08 -6.38
N HIS A 66 -8.45 2.29 -5.38
CA HIS A 66 -7.75 2.09 -4.11
C HIS A 66 -7.90 0.65 -3.62
N ASN A 67 -7.13 0.29 -2.60
CA ASN A 67 -7.11 -1.04 -2.00
C ASN A 67 -7.99 -1.15 -0.75
N ASN A 68 -8.46 -2.37 -0.50
CA ASN A 68 -8.93 -2.85 0.80
C ASN A 68 -7.92 -3.89 1.35
N TRP A 69 -8.21 -4.52 2.49
CA TRP A 69 -7.33 -5.52 3.10
C TRP A 69 -7.04 -6.73 2.21
N VAL A 70 -8.05 -7.21 1.48
CA VAL A 70 -7.89 -8.36 0.58
C VAL A 70 -6.95 -8.00 -0.57
N MET A 71 -7.16 -6.84 -1.19
CA MET A 71 -6.32 -6.35 -2.29
C MET A 71 -4.89 -6.04 -1.82
N LEU A 72 -4.71 -5.56 -0.59
CA LEU A 72 -3.39 -5.37 0.02
C LEU A 72 -2.66 -6.72 0.20
N ASP A 73 -3.35 -7.74 0.72
CA ASP A 73 -2.78 -9.09 0.88
C ASP A 73 -2.33 -9.68 -0.47
N GLU A 74 -3.15 -9.50 -1.52
CA GLU A 74 -2.84 -9.93 -2.89
C GLU A 74 -1.66 -9.16 -3.49
N THR A 75 -1.65 -7.83 -3.34
CA THR A 75 -0.53 -6.97 -3.78
C THR A 75 0.77 -7.39 -3.11
N LEU A 76 0.74 -7.69 -1.82
CA LEU A 76 1.91 -8.21 -1.10
C LEU A 76 2.34 -9.59 -1.60
N ALA A 77 1.41 -10.47 -1.96
CA ALA A 77 1.73 -11.77 -2.53
C ALA A 77 2.42 -11.65 -3.91
N GLU A 78 1.97 -10.70 -4.74
CA GLU A 78 2.61 -10.39 -6.03
C GLU A 78 4.01 -9.80 -5.84
N LEU A 79 4.16 -8.82 -4.95
CA LEU A 79 5.45 -8.19 -4.64
C LEU A 79 6.45 -9.19 -4.06
N ARG A 80 6.01 -10.11 -3.19
CA ARG A 80 6.84 -11.21 -2.68
C ARG A 80 7.29 -12.14 -3.82
N SER A 81 6.36 -12.52 -4.69
CA SER A 81 6.66 -13.38 -5.84
C SER A 81 7.61 -12.72 -6.84
N ALA A 82 7.57 -11.39 -6.94
CA ALA A 82 8.48 -10.58 -7.74
C ALA A 82 9.83 -10.29 -7.03
N GLY A 83 10.06 -10.80 -5.81
CA GLY A 83 11.29 -10.59 -5.05
C GLY A 83 11.47 -9.16 -4.53
N CYS A 84 10.38 -8.40 -4.41
CA CYS A 84 10.42 -7.03 -3.92
C CYS A 84 10.22 -6.94 -2.40
N VAL A 85 9.46 -7.88 -1.83
CA VAL A 85 9.13 -7.94 -0.40
C VAL A 85 9.61 -9.27 0.16
N ASP A 86 10.32 -9.23 1.28
CA ASP A 86 10.80 -10.39 2.03
C ASP A 86 10.41 -10.29 3.52
N GLU A 87 10.93 -11.19 4.34
CA GLU A 87 10.73 -11.23 5.80
C GLU A 87 11.32 -10.01 6.54
N ASP A 88 12.30 -9.34 5.94
CA ASP A 88 12.99 -8.19 6.52
C ASP A 88 12.40 -6.85 6.00
N THR A 89 11.45 -6.88 5.06
CA THR A 89 10.77 -5.69 4.58
C THR A 89 9.74 -5.20 5.61
N VAL A 90 9.84 -3.92 5.99
CA VAL A 90 8.80 -3.27 6.80
C VAL A 90 7.61 -2.93 5.92
N ILE A 91 6.46 -3.54 6.19
CA ILE A 91 5.22 -3.29 5.45
C ILE A 91 4.34 -2.33 6.24
N VAL A 92 3.89 -1.27 5.58
CA VAL A 92 3.04 -0.23 6.16
C VAL A 92 1.77 -0.09 5.34
N ALA A 93 0.62 -0.26 5.98
CA ALA A 93 -0.69 0.07 5.44
C ALA A 93 -1.06 1.51 5.81
N ASP A 94 -1.27 2.36 4.80
CA ASP A 94 -1.56 3.79 4.97
C ASP A 94 -2.67 4.26 4.02
N HIS A 95 -2.94 5.56 3.99
CA HIS A 95 -4.01 6.21 3.23
C HIS A 95 -5.41 5.75 3.66
N LEU A 96 -5.61 5.58 4.97
CA LEU A 96 -6.83 5.00 5.54
C LEU A 96 -8.01 5.97 5.49
N SER A 97 -9.15 5.54 4.93
CA SER A 97 -10.38 6.32 4.99
C SER A 97 -11.11 6.08 6.31
N SER A 98 -11.26 7.12 7.12
CA SER A 98 -12.03 7.07 8.37
C SER A 98 -13.50 6.62 8.19
N ALA A 99 -14.03 6.68 6.97
CA ALA A 99 -15.39 6.23 6.64
C ALA A 99 -15.47 4.72 6.35
N SER A 100 -14.33 4.07 6.14
CA SER A 100 -14.23 2.67 5.71
C SER A 100 -13.54 1.79 6.74
N VAL A 101 -12.83 2.37 7.69
CA VAL A 101 -11.99 1.65 8.65
C VAL A 101 -12.51 1.73 10.09
N GLY A 102 -12.12 0.76 10.91
CA GLY A 102 -12.45 0.68 12.34
C GLY A 102 -11.55 1.56 13.22
N SER A 103 -11.53 1.30 14.52
CA SER A 103 -10.56 1.98 15.40
C SER A 103 -9.13 1.55 15.08
N HIS A 104 -8.16 2.44 15.33
CA HIS A 104 -6.76 2.14 15.04
C HIS A 104 -6.28 0.90 15.81
N ASP A 105 -6.58 0.80 17.10
CA ASP A 105 -6.18 -0.33 17.96
C ASP A 105 -6.68 -1.69 17.43
N GLU A 106 -7.91 -1.74 16.92
CA GLU A 106 -8.48 -2.96 16.33
C GLU A 106 -7.75 -3.34 15.05
N MET A 107 -7.53 -2.36 14.16
CA MET A 107 -6.82 -2.58 12.90
C MET A 107 -5.37 -3.01 13.14
N GLU A 108 -4.66 -2.33 14.05
CA GLU A 108 -3.28 -2.66 14.40
C GLU A 108 -3.20 -4.10 14.93
N THR A 109 -4.11 -4.49 15.81
CA THR A 109 -4.16 -5.87 16.33
C THR A 109 -4.41 -6.91 15.24
N GLU A 110 -5.26 -6.60 14.26
CA GLU A 110 -5.55 -7.49 13.13
C GLU A 110 -4.35 -7.61 12.18
N GLN A 111 -3.80 -6.48 11.76
CA GLN A 111 -2.76 -6.40 10.73
C GLN A 111 -1.37 -6.81 11.26
N ALA A 112 -1.08 -6.58 12.55
CA ALA A 112 0.15 -7.04 13.17
C ALA A 112 0.35 -8.56 13.08
N ARG A 113 -0.75 -9.35 13.05
CA ARG A 113 -0.70 -10.81 12.86
C ARG A 113 -0.17 -11.22 11.49
N LYS A 114 -0.21 -10.30 10.52
CA LYS A 114 0.29 -10.46 9.15
C LYS A 114 1.65 -9.79 8.94
N GLY A 115 2.24 -9.20 9.99
CA GLY A 115 3.47 -8.42 9.90
C GLY A 115 3.28 -7.05 9.22
N ILE A 116 2.05 -6.52 9.22
CA ILE A 116 1.72 -5.24 8.60
C ILE A 116 1.56 -4.19 9.71
N THR A 117 2.28 -3.08 9.58
CA THR A 117 2.15 -1.91 10.45
C THR A 117 1.02 -1.02 9.92
N VAL A 118 0.08 -0.62 10.77
CA VAL A 118 -0.97 0.35 10.40
C VAL A 118 -0.43 1.75 10.67
N ALA A 119 -0.45 2.62 9.66
CA ALA A 119 0.06 3.98 9.79
C ALA A 119 -0.81 4.84 10.72
N TYR A 120 -0.15 5.81 11.37
CA TYR A 120 -0.79 6.84 12.18
C TYR A 120 0.03 8.14 12.13
N ASP A 121 -0.61 9.26 12.45
CA ASP A 121 0.03 10.57 12.48
C ASP A 121 1.21 10.58 13.46
N GLY A 122 2.41 10.81 12.94
CA GLY A 122 3.65 10.81 13.72
C GLY A 122 4.38 9.47 13.78
N LEU A 123 3.95 8.46 13.01
CA LEU A 123 4.71 7.23 12.81
C LEU A 123 6.12 7.54 12.28
N VAL A 124 7.13 6.99 12.94
CA VAL A 124 8.54 7.07 12.52
C VAL A 124 9.02 5.67 12.19
N LEU A 125 9.56 5.49 10.99
CA LEU A 125 10.11 4.23 10.52
C LEU A 125 11.64 4.25 10.59
N PRO A 126 12.29 3.11 10.90
CA PRO A 126 13.72 2.99 10.82
C PRO A 126 14.13 2.88 9.34
N LEU A 127 14.59 4.00 8.78
CA LEU A 127 15.31 4.05 7.50
C LEU A 127 16.80 3.93 7.82
#